data_AF-A0A6G2DH79-F1
#
_entry.id   AF-A0A6G2DH79-F1
#
_cell.length_a   1.000
_cell.length_b   1.000
_cell.length_c   1.000
_cell.angle_alpha   90.00
_cell.angle_beta   90.00
_cell.angle_gamma   90.00
#
_symmetry.space_group_name_H-M   'P 1'
#
loop_
_entity.id
_entity.type
_entity.pdbx_description
1 polymer ?
#
loop_
_entity_poly.entity_id
_entity_poly.type
_entity_poly.pdbx_seq_one_letter_code
_entity_poly.pdbx_strand_id
1 'polypeptide(L)'
;TEKWDGRNRIDRMLQVYLGAEDIPLVSKIAQMWLVGAVAKVYDPYVKFDYVLDLVGGQGVGKTSLLQKLGGEWYTDAVTDFSNKDNYDIMLKSLI
;
A
#
# COMPACT_ATOMS: atom_id res chain seq x y z
N THR A 1 5.06 -21.86 10.92
CA THR A 1 4.51 -21.41 9.62
C THR A 1 3.02 -21.38 9.73
N GLU A 2 2.43 -20.19 9.76
CA GLU A 2 0.97 -20.08 9.67
C GLU A 2 0.54 -20.52 8.27
N LYS A 3 -0.41 -21.46 8.21
CA LYS A 3 -0.99 -21.92 6.94
C LYS A 3 -2.10 -20.96 6.55
N TRP A 4 -2.17 -20.62 5.26
CA TRP A 4 -3.30 -19.87 4.74
C TRP A 4 -4.61 -20.61 5.03
N ASP A 5 -5.62 -19.89 5.51
CA ASP A 5 -6.88 -20.45 5.99
C ASP A 5 -7.96 -20.55 4.89
N GLY A 6 -7.58 -20.32 3.63
CA GLY A 6 -8.49 -20.39 2.48
C GLY A 6 -9.39 -19.16 2.30
N ARG A 7 -9.32 -18.16 3.19
CA ARG A 7 -10.19 -16.97 3.11
C ARG A 7 -9.49 -15.85 2.33
N ASN A 8 -10.16 -15.39 1.28
CA ASN A 8 -9.75 -14.17 0.59
C ASN A 8 -10.06 -12.95 1.46
N ARG A 9 -9.05 -12.14 1.75
CA ARG A 9 -9.16 -10.93 2.58
C ARG A 9 -8.74 -9.67 1.83
N ILE A 10 -7.94 -9.82 0.79
CA ILE A 10 -7.36 -8.70 0.05
C ILE A 10 -8.47 -7.95 -0.69
N ASP A 11 -9.47 -8.67 -1.17
CA ASP A 11 -10.65 -8.13 -1.85
C ASP A 11 -11.48 -7.16 -0.99
N ARG A 12 -11.48 -7.32 0.34
CA ARG A 12 -12.29 -6.49 1.25
C ARG A 12 -11.46 -5.67 2.24
N MET A 13 -10.15 -5.60 2.06
CA MET A 13 -9.26 -4.95 3.04
C MET A 13 -9.60 -3.47 3.24
N LEU A 14 -9.87 -2.72 2.15
CA LEU A 14 -10.09 -1.28 2.24
C LEU A 14 -11.47 -0.98 2.85
N GLN A 15 -12.47 -1.80 2.54
CA GLN A 15 -13.80 -1.74 3.13
C GLN A 15 -13.75 -2.00 4.64
N VAL A 16 -13.05 -3.07 5.04
CA VAL A 16 -12.98 -3.50 6.45
C VAL A 16 -12.15 -2.53 7.29
N TYR A 17 -11.01 -2.06 6.79
CA TYR A 17 -10.06 -1.29 7.60
C TYR A 17 -10.18 0.22 7.45
N LEU A 18 -10.67 0.73 6.31
CA LEU A 18 -10.79 2.17 6.05
C LEU A 18 -12.24 2.63 5.83
N GLY A 19 -13.22 1.71 5.85
CA GLY A 19 -14.61 2.04 5.57
C GLY A 19 -14.87 2.46 4.13
N ALA A 20 -14.03 2.02 3.18
CA ALA A 20 -14.23 2.29 1.76
C ALA A 20 -15.52 1.65 1.24
N GLU A 21 -16.04 2.16 0.13
CA GLU A 21 -17.27 1.64 -0.49
C GLU A 21 -17.15 0.16 -0.88
N ASP A 22 -18.20 -0.62 -0.59
CA ASP A 22 -18.25 -2.05 -0.96
C ASP A 22 -18.70 -2.21 -2.42
N ILE A 23 -17.82 -1.77 -3.33
CA ILE A 23 -18.00 -1.88 -4.78
C ILE A 23 -16.85 -2.66 -5.42
N PRO A 24 -17.10 -3.37 -6.54
CA PRO A 24 -16.08 -4.20 -7.21
C PRO A 24 -14.79 -3.44 -7.58
N LEU A 25 -14.91 -2.14 -7.87
CA LEU A 25 -13.77 -1.28 -8.19
C LEU A 25 -12.78 -1.17 -7.02
N VAL A 26 -13.26 -0.90 -5.81
CA VAL A 26 -12.42 -0.76 -4.60
C VAL A 26 -11.71 -2.07 -4.29
N SER A 27 -12.42 -3.20 -4.38
CA SER A 27 -11.83 -4.53 -4.24
C SER A 27 -10.73 -4.80 -5.26
N LYS A 28 -10.93 -4.36 -6.52
CA LYS A 28 -9.95 -4.55 -7.57
C LYS A 28 -8.71 -3.68 -7.37
N ILE A 29 -8.88 -2.45 -6.89
CA ILE A 29 -7.77 -1.54 -6.53
C ILE A 29 -6.91 -2.18 -5.43
N ALA A 30 -7.53 -2.70 -4.35
CA ALA A 30 -6.81 -3.35 -3.26
C ALA A 30 -5.99 -4.56 -3.73
N GLN A 31 -6.61 -5.43 -4.54
CA GLN A 31 -5.93 -6.58 -5.14
C GLN A 31 -4.78 -6.16 -6.05
N MET A 32 -5.03 -5.25 -6.98
CA MET A 32 -4.03 -4.79 -7.94
C MET A 32 -2.81 -4.19 -7.24
N TRP A 33 -3.05 -3.35 -6.23
CA TRP A 33 -1.97 -2.69 -5.50
C TRP A 33 -1.11 -3.67 -4.69
N LEU A 34 -1.72 -4.58 -3.93
CA LEU A 34 -0.96 -5.57 -3.15
C LEU A 34 -0.24 -6.59 -4.03
N VAL A 35 -0.89 -7.07 -5.09
CA VAL A 35 -0.25 -7.99 -6.05
C VAL A 35 0.89 -7.30 -6.79
N GLY A 36 0.72 -6.03 -7.17
CA GLY A 36 1.77 -5.21 -7.78
C GLY A 36 2.98 -5.03 -6.86
N ALA A 37 2.75 -4.75 -5.58
CA ALA A 37 3.80 -4.65 -4.58
C ALA A 37 4.59 -5.97 -4.44
N VAL A 38 3.90 -7.10 -4.37
CA VAL A 38 4.54 -8.43 -4.32
C VAL A 38 5.30 -8.71 -5.62
N ALA A 39 4.71 -8.41 -6.78
CA ALA A 39 5.35 -8.63 -8.08
C ALA A 39 6.69 -7.89 -8.18
N LYS A 40 6.76 -6.64 -7.70
CA LYS A 40 7.99 -5.85 -7.64
C LYS A 40 9.08 -6.46 -6.75
N VAL A 41 8.70 -7.18 -5.69
CA VAL A 41 9.67 -7.91 -4.85
C VAL A 41 10.24 -9.13 -5.58
N TYR A 42 9.42 -9.84 -6.36
CA TYR A 42 9.87 -10.99 -7.15
C TYR A 42 10.67 -10.61 -8.40
N ASP A 43 10.25 -9.55 -9.09
CA ASP A 43 10.90 -8.99 -10.27
C ASP A 43 10.90 -7.45 -10.18
N PRO A 44 12.02 -6.83 -9.77
CA PRO A 44 12.13 -5.37 -9.66
C PRO A 44 11.80 -4.62 -10.96
N TYR A 45 12.00 -5.27 -12.12
CA TYR A 45 11.80 -4.67 -13.44
C TYR A 45 10.37 -4.77 -13.95
N VAL A 46 9.46 -5.48 -13.25
CA VAL A 46 8.05 -5.53 -13.65
C VAL A 46 7.47 -4.12 -13.65
N LYS A 47 6.82 -3.71 -14.75
CA LYS A 47 6.23 -2.38 -14.85
C LYS A 47 4.97 -2.30 -13.99
N PHE A 48 4.98 -1.39 -13.01
CA PHE A 48 3.82 -1.10 -12.15
C PHE A 48 3.82 0.40 -11.82
N ASP A 49 3.16 1.20 -12.66
CA ASP A 49 3.17 2.66 -12.61
C ASP A 49 1.87 3.20 -11.98
N TYR A 50 1.42 2.58 -10.90
CA TYR A 50 0.20 2.97 -10.19
C TYR A 50 0.54 3.42 -8.78
N VAL A 51 -0.08 4.53 -8.37
CA VAL A 51 -0.03 5.03 -6.99
C VAL A 51 -1.39 4.78 -6.34
N LEU A 52 -1.40 4.27 -5.11
CA LEU A 52 -2.61 4.14 -4.30
C LEU A 52 -2.90 5.47 -3.61
N ASP A 53 -4.03 6.08 -3.95
CA ASP A 53 -4.53 7.27 -3.26
C ASP A 53 -5.61 6.88 -2.23
N LEU A 54 -5.43 7.31 -0.99
CA LEU A 54 -6.32 7.02 0.13
C LEU A 54 -6.96 8.33 0.62
N VAL A 55 -8.18 8.60 0.17
CA VAL A 55 -8.95 9.78 0.56
C VAL A 55 -9.96 9.42 1.64
N GLY A 56 -9.99 10.19 2.72
CA GLY A 56 -10.95 10.01 3.80
C GLY A 56 -10.66 10.93 4.98
N GLY A 57 -11.58 11.00 5.93
CA GLY A 57 -11.46 11.86 7.12
C GLY A 57 -10.20 11.62 7.95
N GLN A 58 -9.86 12.60 8.79
CA GLN A 58 -8.81 12.43 9.79
C GLN A 58 -9.19 11.29 10.76
N GLY A 59 -8.21 10.48 11.16
CA GLY A 59 -8.45 9.38 12.10
C GLY A 59 -9.06 8.10 11.52
N VAL A 60 -9.34 8.03 10.20
CA VAL A 60 -9.90 6.83 9.54
C VAL A 60 -8.93 5.63 9.46
N GLY A 61 -7.68 5.78 9.94
CA GLY A 61 -6.72 4.68 10.02
C GLY A 61 -5.79 4.48 8.82
N LYS A 62 -5.75 5.42 7.84
CA LYS A 62 -4.87 5.34 6.65
C LYS A 62 -3.40 5.05 7.01
N THR A 63 -2.82 5.89 7.86
CA THR A 63 -1.44 5.74 8.34
C THR A 63 -1.25 4.41 9.07
N SER A 64 -2.20 4.03 9.93
CA SER A 64 -2.12 2.79 10.70
C SER A 64 -2.20 1.54 9.83
N LEU A 65 -2.97 1.57 8.73
CA LEU A 65 -2.99 0.49 7.74
C LEU A 65 -1.61 0.33 7.10
N LEU A 66 -1.02 1.42 6.60
CA LEU A 66 0.29 1.41 5.95
C LEU A 66 1.41 1.01 6.91
N GLN A 67 1.38 1.47 8.17
CA GLN A 67 2.30 1.06 9.22
C GLN A 67 2.25 -0.46 9.46
N LYS A 68 1.05 -1.03 9.53
CA LYS A 68 0.88 -2.48 9.73
C LYS A 68 1.31 -3.31 8.54
N LEU A 69 1.11 -2.81 7.31
CA LEU A 69 1.52 -3.50 6.09
C LEU A 69 3.03 -3.40 5.84
N GLY A 70 3.60 -2.21 6.04
CA GLY A 70 5.02 -1.96 5.84
C GLY A 70 5.90 -2.46 6.97
N GLY A 71 5.38 -2.60 8.19
CA GLY A 71 6.14 -3.10 9.33
C GLY A 71 7.43 -2.31 9.54
N GLU A 72 8.56 -3.00 9.55
CA GLU A 72 9.91 -2.41 9.65
C GLU A 72 10.34 -1.60 8.40
N TRP A 73 9.68 -1.80 7.26
CA TRP A 73 9.92 -1.06 6.02
C TRP A 73 9.04 0.19 5.87
N TYR A 74 8.13 0.44 6.82
CA TYR A 74 7.31 1.65 6.79
C TYR A 74 8.15 2.89 7.19
N THR A 75 8.04 3.96 6.42
CA THR A 75 8.63 5.26 6.74
C THR A 75 7.62 6.38 6.48
N ASP A 76 7.44 7.25 7.47
CA ASP A 76 6.68 8.49 7.36
C ASP A 76 7.56 9.68 7.00
N ALA A 77 8.88 9.48 6.86
CA ALA A 77 9.86 10.54 6.62
C ALA A 77 9.70 11.24 5.26
N VAL A 78 8.90 10.68 4.33
CA VAL A 78 8.62 11.28 3.02
C VAL A 78 7.38 12.17 3.13
N THR A 79 7.48 13.26 3.88
CA THR A 79 6.34 14.17 4.13
C THR A 79 6.23 15.34 3.15
N ASP A 80 7.28 15.62 2.36
CA ASP A 80 7.26 16.78 1.47
C ASP A 80 7.96 16.48 0.13
N PHE A 81 7.32 16.77 -0.99
CA PHE A 81 7.97 16.68 -2.32
C PHE A 81 8.60 18.01 -2.74
N SER A 82 8.58 19.01 -1.87
CA SER A 82 9.12 20.36 -2.13
C SER A 82 10.65 20.42 -2.18
N ASN A 83 11.35 19.46 -1.57
CA ASN A 83 12.79 19.53 -1.35
C ASN A 83 13.54 18.40 -2.06
N LYS A 84 14.63 18.75 -2.77
CA LYS A 84 15.47 17.82 -3.55
C LYS A 84 15.94 16.61 -2.74
N ASP A 85 16.18 16.79 -1.45
CA ASP A 85 16.65 15.75 -0.54
C ASP A 85 15.64 14.61 -0.34
N ASN A 86 14.34 14.88 -0.51
CA ASN A 86 13.30 13.85 -0.37
C ASN A 86 13.22 12.93 -1.60
N TYR A 87 13.60 13.45 -2.78
CA TYR A 87 13.80 12.61 -3.97
C TYR A 87 15.00 11.68 -3.79
N ASP A 88 16.09 12.16 -3.19
CA ASP A 88 17.27 11.35 -2.89
C ASP A 88 16.99 10.26 -1.83
N ILE A 89 16.13 10.54 -0.84
CA ILE A 89 15.67 9.53 0.14
C ILE A 89 14.82 8.46 -0.56
N MET A 90 13.91 8.85 -1.46
CA MET A 90 13.14 7.90 -2.27
C MET A 90 14.06 7.04 -3.14
N LEU A 91 15.04 7.64 -3.82
CA LEU A 91 16.00 6.91 -4.66
C LEU A 91 16.84 5.91 -3.85
N LYS A 92 17.27 6.27 -2.65
CA LYS A 92 18.05 5.37 -1.77
C LYS A 92 17.22 4.23 -1.19
N SER A 93 15.90 4.40 -1.13
CA SER A 93 14.97 3.39 -0.61
C SER A 93 14.44 2.45 -1.70
N LEU A 94 14.81 2.69 -2.97
CA LEU A 94 14.59 1.73 -4.05
C LEU A 94 15.67 0.66 -3.97
N ILE A 95 15.23 -0.58 -3.77
CA ILE A 95 16.05 -1.80 -3.75
C ILE A 95 16.66 -2.02 -5.14
#